data_AF-A0AA95F5G8-F1
#
_entry.id   AF-A0AA95F5G8-F1
#
_cell.length_a   1.000
_cell.length_b   1.000
_cell.length_c   1.000
_cell.angle_alpha   90.00
_cell.angle_beta   90.00
_cell.angle_gamma   90.00
#
_symmetry.space_group_name_H-M   'P 1'
#
loop_
_entity.id
_entity.type
_entity.pdbx_description
1 polymer ?
#
loop_
_entity_poly.entity_id
_entity_poly.type
_entity_poly.pdbx_seq_one_letter_code
_entity_poly.pdbx_strand_id
1 'polypeptide(L)' 'MPQAAGPQTPERDGRTPPDLADYPVREYVAGMAAELAGMARWDGDEALAAVLEGAAQMARQAAPTSR' A
#
# COMPACT_ATOMS: atom_id res chain seq x y z
N MET A 1 -20.81 -44.01 -14.70
CA MET A 1 -21.42 -42.67 -14.83
C MET A 1 -20.50 -41.68 -14.10
N PRO A 2 -19.93 -40.67 -14.78
CA PRO A 2 -18.99 -39.72 -14.18
C PRO A 2 -19.72 -38.67 -13.33
N GLN A 3 -19.18 -38.36 -12.16
CA GLN A 3 -19.71 -37.31 -11.28
C GLN A 3 -19.19 -35.95 -11.76
N ALA A 4 -20.14 -35.07 -12.14
CA ALA A 4 -19.85 -33.74 -12.64
C ALA A 4 -19.21 -32.88 -11.54
N ALA A 5 -18.05 -32.28 -11.85
CA ALA A 5 -17.47 -31.21 -11.06
C ALA A 5 -18.43 -30.01 -11.09
N GLY A 6 -19.05 -29.71 -9.94
CA GLY A 6 -19.82 -28.49 -9.77
C GLY A 6 -18.92 -27.26 -9.96
N PRO A 7 -19.48 -26.12 -10.39
CA PRO A 7 -18.70 -24.90 -10.53
C PRO A 7 -18.14 -24.51 -9.17
N GLN A 8 -16.82 -24.52 -9.06
CA GLN A 8 -16.10 -23.98 -7.92
C GLN A 8 -16.30 -22.46 -7.95
N THR A 9 -17.36 -21.99 -7.30
CA THR A 9 -17.47 -20.57 -6.93
C THR A 9 -16.22 -20.23 -6.14
N PRO A 10 -15.44 -19.21 -6.53
CA PRO A 10 -14.35 -18.75 -5.69
C PRO A 10 -14.99 -18.26 -4.40
N GLU A 11 -14.85 -19.06 -3.35
CA GLU A 11 -15.16 -18.63 -2.00
C GLU A 11 -14.41 -17.32 -1.84
N ARG A 12 -15.16 -16.23 -1.63
CA ARG A 12 -14.61 -14.97 -1.17
C ARG A 12 -14.00 -15.29 0.17
N ASP A 13 -12.72 -15.62 0.10
CA ASP A 13 -11.77 -15.82 1.16
C ASP A 13 -12.19 -14.88 2.30
N GLY A 14 -12.69 -15.46 3.39
CA GLY A 14 -13.33 -14.79 4.51
C GLY A 14 -12.35 -13.95 5.33
N ARG A 15 -11.45 -13.23 4.66
CA ARG A 15 -10.61 -12.19 5.21
C ARG A 15 -11.54 -11.08 5.64
N THR A 16 -11.92 -11.09 6.90
CA THR A 16 -12.35 -9.89 7.63
C THR A 16 -11.47 -8.74 7.15
N PRO A 17 -12.04 -7.66 6.60
CA PRO A 17 -11.23 -6.52 6.20
C PRO A 17 -10.39 -6.12 7.41
N PRO A 18 -9.06 -5.94 7.24
CA PRO A 18 -8.20 -5.58 8.35
C PRO A 18 -8.81 -4.36 9.03
N ASP A 19 -8.84 -4.38 10.36
CA ASP A 19 -9.28 -3.23 11.12
C ASP A 19 -8.34 -2.06 10.78
N LEU A 20 -8.82 -1.15 9.94
CA LEU A 20 -8.04 -0.02 9.44
C LEU A 20 -7.79 1.02 10.54
N ALA A 21 -8.44 0.88 11.71
CA ALA A 21 -8.24 1.78 12.84
C ALA A 21 -6.82 1.66 13.43
N ASP A 22 -6.26 0.45 13.44
CA ASP A 22 -4.89 0.16 13.91
C ASP A 22 -3.90 -0.09 12.76
N TYR A 23 -4.35 0.00 11.50
CA TYR A 23 -3.45 -0.16 10.37
C TYR A 23 -2.53 1.07 10.27
N PRO A 24 -1.20 0.89 10.20
CA PRO A 24 -0.24 1.98 10.14
C PRO A 24 -0.21 2.59 8.72
N VAL A 25 -1.33 3.21 8.33
CA VAL A 25 -1.55 3.76 6.98
C VAL A 25 -0.46 4.76 6.63
N ARG A 26 -0.04 5.59 7.59
CA ARG A 26 1.00 6.62 7.38
C ARG A 26 2.35 5.98 7.09
N GLU A 27 2.72 4.96 7.84
CA GLU A 27 3.95 4.20 7.69
C GLU A 27 3.96 3.45 6.36
N TYR A 28 2.83 2.84 5.99
CA TYR A 28 2.67 2.18 4.70
C TYR A 28 2.82 3.18 3.55
N VAL A 29 2.11 4.30 3.60
CA VAL A 29 2.22 5.37 2.60
C VAL A 29 3.65 5.90 2.51
N ALA A 30 4.33 6.10 3.65
CA ALA A 30 5.72 6.54 3.68
C ALA A 30 6.69 5.53 3.05
N GLY A 31 6.47 4.23 3.29
CA GLY A 31 7.24 3.15 2.69
C GLY A 31 7.03 3.10 1.18
N MET A 32 5.77 3.04 0.74
CA MET A 32 5.41 2.98 -0.67
C MET A 32 5.92 4.19 -1.46
N ALA A 33 5.77 5.40 -0.91
CA ALA A 33 6.26 6.61 -1.57
C ALA A 33 7.79 6.59 -1.74
N ALA A 34 8.54 6.08 -0.75
CA ALA A 34 9.99 5.96 -0.85
C ALA A 34 10.42 4.90 -1.89
N GLU A 35 9.72 3.75 -1.95
CA GLU A 35 9.99 2.73 -2.98
C GLU A 35 9.76 3.28 -4.39
N LEU A 36 8.63 3.96 -4.60
CA LEU A 36 8.31 4.58 -5.89
C LEU A 36 9.32 5.66 -6.27
N ALA A 37 9.83 6.43 -5.31
CA ALA A 37 10.90 7.40 -5.58
C ALA A 37 12.18 6.72 -6.10
N GLY A 38 12.54 5.58 -5.51
CA GLY A 38 13.64 4.76 -6.00
C GLY A 38 13.44 4.28 -7.44
N MET A 39 12.22 3.83 -7.77
CA MET A 39 11.86 3.41 -9.12
C MET A 39 11.92 4.57 -10.13
N ALA A 40 11.39 5.75 -9.77
CA ALA A 40 11.44 6.94 -10.61
C ALA A 40 12.89 7.37 -10.90
N ARG A 41 13.76 7.33 -9.88
CA ARG A 41 15.18 7.63 -10.05
C ARG A 41 15.90 6.62 -10.95
N TRP A 42 15.55 5.34 -10.84
CA TRP A 42 16.06 4.31 -11.75
C TRP A 42 15.66 4.54 -13.21
N ASP A 43 14.46 5.09 -13.45
CA ASP A 43 13.98 5.46 -14.79
C ASP A 43 14.54 6.82 -15.29
N GLY A 44 15.30 7.53 -14.45
CA GLY A 44 15.88 8.84 -14.76
C GLY A 44 14.92 10.01 -14.55
N ASP A 45 13.73 9.79 -13.98
CA ASP A 45 12.79 10.86 -13.64
C ASP A 45 13.04 11.37 -12.20
N GLU A 46 14.06 12.24 -12.08
CA GLU A 46 14.43 12.85 -10.81
C GLU A 46 13.35 13.81 -10.27
N ALA A 47 12.56 14.44 -11.15
CA ALA A 47 11.50 15.35 -10.73
C ALA A 47 10.38 14.58 -10.01
N LEU A 48 9.96 13.44 -10.57
CA LEU A 48 9.00 12.55 -9.92
C LEU A 48 9.57 11.94 -8.64
N ALA A 49 10.85 11.53 -8.64
CA ALA A 49 11.51 11.00 -7.45
C ALA A 49 11.49 12.01 -6.29
N ALA A 50 11.78 13.29 -6.55
CA ALA A 50 11.77 14.34 -5.54
C ALA A 50 10.36 14.58 -4.94
N VAL A 51 9.31 14.53 -5.76
CA VAL A 51 7.92 14.67 -5.28
C VAL A 51 7.55 13.50 -4.36
N LEU A 52 7.92 12.28 -4.74
CA LEU A 52 7.62 11.06 -3.97
C LEU A 52 8.41 11.01 -2.65
N GLU A 53 9.66 11.45 -2.64
CA GLU A 53 10.44 11.64 -1.41
C GLU A 53 9.78 12.67 -0.48
N GLY A 54 9.30 13.79 -1.03
CA GLY A 54 8.53 14.78 -0.29
C GLY A 54 7.28 14.19 0.35
N ALA A 55 6.52 13.38 -0.40
CA ALA A 55 5.34 12.69 0.10
C ALA A 55 5.67 11.69 1.22
N ALA A 56 6.74 10.91 1.07
CA ALA A 56 7.21 9.99 2.10
C ALA A 56 7.56 10.73 3.39
N GLN A 57 8.23 11.87 3.27
CA GLN A 57 8.64 12.69 4.39
C GLN A 57 7.46 13.37 5.09
N MET A 58 6.47 13.84 4.32
CA MET A 58 5.20 14.35 4.87
C MET A 58 4.44 13.28 5.66
N ALA A 59 4.36 12.05 5.14
CA ALA A 59 3.67 10.94 5.79
C ALA A 59 4.32 10.56 7.13
N ARG A 60 5.66 10.60 7.22
CA ARG A 60 6.41 10.34 8.47
C ARG A 60 6.22 11.43 9.52
N GLN A 61 6.10 12.69 9.11
CA GLN A 61 5.93 13.82 10.01
C GLN A 61 4.52 13.96 10.57
N ALA A 62 3.53 13.40 9.89
CA ALA A 62 2.13 13.45 10.31
C ALA A 62 1.79 12.48 11.48
N ALA A 63 2.80 11.90 12.15
CA ALA A 63 2.62 11.15 13.40
C ALA A 63 1.89 12.03 14.44
N PRO A 64 1.01 11.42 15.27
CA PRO A 64 -0.17 12.10 15.78
C PRO A 64 0.19 13.27 16.70
N THR A 65 -0.41 14.43 16.42
CA THR A 65 -0.65 15.42 17.48
C THR A 65 -1.57 14.76 18.50
N SER A 66 -0.99 14.26 19.59
CA SER A 66 -1.75 13.90 20.80
C SER A 66 -2.65 15.08 21.15
N ARG A 67 -3.97 14.85 21.16
CA ARG A 67 -4.97 15.82 21.59
C ARG A 67 -5.57 15.38 22.90
#